data_AF-A0A1V1WV36-F1
#
_entry.id   AF-A0A1V1WV36-F1
#
_cell.length_a   1.000
_cell.length_b   1.000
_cell.length_c   1.000
_cell.angle_alpha   90.00
_cell.angle_beta   90.00
_cell.angle_gamma   90.00
#
_symmetry.space_group_name_H-M   'P 1'
#
loop_
_entity.id
_entity.type
_entity.pdbx_description
1 polymer ?
#
loop_
_entity_poly.entity_id
_entity_poly.type
_entity_poly.pdbx_seq_one_letter_code
_entity_poly.pdbx_strand_id
1 'polypeptide(L)'
;MNEYNEEQLEAIVAVRDCLEGFSPGLRATLIRRAGNYLTFRQDVDAFLACHFSGVCTLTCYEDRRSACCNREGIITFFADVAINVLISQPKEIDRLIEALNLQNLGTKCVYLGNEGCLWKVKPIVCEMFLCKYARGKVFDNSPAILNEWRKLRRREKRYTWPNRPVLFDELERYFMERGCGSSLMYCHNSPGLLRMKAQWKTKSTGFKAY
;
A
#
# COMPACT_ATOMS: atom_id res chain seq x y z
N MET A 1 3.32 19.20 -13.03
CA MET A 1 2.89 18.24 -12.00
C MET A 1 4.10 18.06 -11.07
N ASN A 2 3.97 17.54 -9.85
CA ASN A 2 5.18 17.29 -9.03
C ASN A 2 5.69 15.88 -9.32
N GLU A 3 6.96 15.61 -9.00
CA GLU A 3 7.61 14.30 -9.23
C GLU A 3 6.83 13.15 -8.59
N TYR A 4 6.29 13.36 -7.38
CA TYR A 4 5.44 12.37 -6.72
C TYR A 4 4.22 11.99 -7.58
N ASN A 5 3.44 12.98 -8.04
CA ASN A 5 2.24 12.75 -8.82
C ASN A 5 2.57 12.09 -10.16
N GLU A 6 3.66 12.50 -10.80
CA GLU A 6 4.14 11.91 -12.06
C GLU A 6 4.48 10.43 -11.86
N GLU A 7 5.27 10.06 -10.85
CA GLU A 7 5.60 8.66 -10.54
C GLU A 7 4.35 7.81 -10.26
N GLN A 8 3.40 8.34 -9.49
CA GLN A 8 2.16 7.62 -9.17
C GLN A 8 1.28 7.44 -10.41
N LEU A 9 1.18 8.48 -11.25
CA LEU A 9 0.39 8.45 -12.48
C LEU A 9 0.95 7.43 -13.47
N GLU A 10 2.26 7.46 -13.70
CA GLU A 10 2.97 6.51 -14.55
C GLU A 10 2.72 5.07 -14.11
N ALA A 11 2.81 4.78 -12.81
CA ALA A 11 2.58 3.45 -12.29
C ALA A 11 1.12 2.98 -12.48
N ILE A 12 0.14 3.85 -12.22
CA ILE A 12 -1.28 3.53 -12.40
C ILE A 12 -1.60 3.24 -13.86
N VAL A 13 -1.12 4.09 -14.77
CA VAL A 13 -1.32 3.91 -16.22
C VAL A 13 -0.63 2.63 -16.70
N ALA A 14 0.64 2.40 -16.34
CA ALA A 14 1.36 1.19 -16.73
C ALA A 14 0.67 -0.09 -16.25
N VAL A 15 0.17 -0.11 -15.01
CA VAL A 15 -0.59 -1.25 -14.49
C VAL A 15 -1.89 -1.45 -15.26
N ARG A 16 -2.66 -0.37 -15.49
CA ARG A 16 -3.94 -0.43 -16.21
C ARG A 16 -3.74 -1.01 -17.61
N ASP A 17 -2.81 -0.43 -18.37
CA ASP A 17 -2.55 -0.82 -19.76
C ASP A 17 -2.05 -2.27 -19.85
N CYS A 18 -1.20 -2.69 -18.90
CA CYS A 18 -0.77 -4.09 -18.80
C CYS A 18 -1.92 -5.05 -18.48
N LEU A 19 -2.83 -4.66 -17.58
CA LEU A 19 -3.99 -5.47 -17.23
C LEU A 19 -5.00 -5.56 -18.38
N GLU A 20 -5.13 -4.54 -19.23
CA GLU A 20 -5.95 -4.58 -20.45
C GLU A 20 -5.56 -5.74 -21.37
N GLY A 21 -4.26 -6.05 -21.48
CA GLY A 21 -3.77 -7.21 -22.20
C GLY A 21 -4.02 -8.57 -21.51
N PHE A 22 -4.49 -8.60 -20.27
CA PHE A 22 -4.69 -9.85 -19.52
C PHE A 22 -6.07 -10.44 -19.74
N SER A 23 -6.12 -11.76 -19.94
CA SER A 23 -7.40 -12.48 -19.98
C SER A 23 -8.14 -12.42 -18.64
N PRO A 24 -9.47 -12.55 -18.63
CA PRO A 24 -10.24 -12.57 -17.39
C PRO A 24 -9.77 -13.62 -16.38
N GLY A 25 -9.37 -14.81 -16.85
CA GLY A 25 -8.86 -15.89 -16.00
C GLY A 25 -7.51 -15.55 -15.33
N LEU A 26 -6.67 -14.77 -16.02
CA LEU A 26 -5.41 -14.30 -15.48
C LEU A 26 -5.61 -13.25 -14.39
N ARG A 27 -6.50 -12.28 -14.64
CA ARG A 27 -6.91 -11.28 -13.64
C ARG A 27 -7.50 -11.95 -12.39
N ALA A 28 -8.40 -12.91 -12.57
CA ALA A 28 -8.98 -13.68 -11.47
C ALA A 28 -7.91 -14.46 -10.67
N THR A 29 -6.89 -14.99 -11.35
CA THR A 29 -5.78 -15.67 -10.69
C THR A 29 -4.94 -14.72 -9.84
N LEU A 30 -4.66 -13.50 -10.33
CA LEU A 30 -3.94 -12.48 -9.57
C LEU A 30 -4.73 -12.01 -8.35
N ILE A 31 -6.03 -11.80 -8.49
CA ILE A 31 -6.93 -11.47 -7.37
C ILE A 31 -6.91 -12.59 -6.32
N ARG A 32 -7.01 -13.85 -6.74
CA ARG A 32 -6.94 -15.00 -5.83
C ARG A 32 -5.61 -15.06 -5.08
N ARG A 33 -4.49 -14.79 -5.75
CA ARG A 33 -3.16 -14.71 -5.11
C ARG A 33 -3.09 -13.57 -4.08
N ALA A 34 -3.76 -12.45 -4.34
CA ALA A 34 -3.86 -11.33 -3.40
C ALA A 34 -4.90 -11.56 -2.28
N GLY A 35 -5.70 -12.65 -2.29
CA GLY A 35 -6.82 -12.84 -1.37
C GLY A 35 -6.44 -12.78 0.12
N ASN A 36 -5.35 -13.46 0.51
CA ASN A 36 -4.85 -13.41 1.89
C ASN A 36 -4.38 -12.01 2.30
N TYR A 37 -3.90 -11.21 1.34
CA TYR A 37 -3.51 -9.84 1.58
C TYR A 37 -4.75 -8.95 1.74
N LEU A 38 -5.74 -9.08 0.87
CA LEU A 38 -7.00 -8.34 0.95
C LEU A 38 -7.75 -8.60 2.25
N THR A 39 -7.78 -9.86 2.71
CA THR A 39 -8.34 -10.21 4.04
C THR A 39 -7.56 -9.53 5.16
N PHE A 40 -6.23 -9.51 5.08
CA PHE A 40 -5.41 -8.76 6.04
C PHE A 40 -5.73 -7.26 6.02
N ARG A 41 -5.96 -6.65 4.84
CA ARG A 41 -6.35 -5.23 4.75
C ARG A 41 -7.71 -4.96 5.37
N GLN A 42 -8.68 -5.85 5.20
CA GLN A 42 -9.97 -5.78 5.89
C GLN A 42 -9.82 -5.84 7.41
N ASP A 43 -8.97 -6.73 7.93
CA ASP A 43 -8.71 -6.81 9.38
C ASP A 43 -8.08 -5.51 9.92
N VAL A 44 -7.18 -4.89 9.16
CA VAL A 44 -6.57 -3.61 9.54
C VAL A 44 -7.62 -2.50 9.52
N ASP A 45 -8.43 -2.40 8.47
CA ASP A 45 -9.47 -1.39 8.37
C ASP A 45 -10.49 -1.52 9.51
N ALA A 46 -10.93 -2.75 9.83
CA ALA A 46 -11.80 -3.03 10.97
C ALA A 46 -11.17 -2.62 12.32
N PHE A 47 -9.89 -2.92 12.53
CA PHE A 47 -9.15 -2.50 13.72
C PHE A 47 -9.09 -0.97 13.85
N LEU A 48 -8.80 -0.27 12.74
CA LEU A 48 -8.73 1.18 12.72
C LEU A 48 -10.12 1.82 12.93
N ALA A 49 -11.17 1.27 12.31
CA ALA A 49 -12.53 1.73 12.51
C ALA A 49 -12.98 1.57 13.98
N CYS A 50 -12.66 0.44 14.60
CA CYS A 50 -13.05 0.15 15.98
C CYS A 50 -12.33 1.03 17.00
N HIS A 51 -11.02 1.23 16.86
CA HIS A 51 -10.21 1.86 17.91
C HIS A 51 -9.76 3.30 17.62
N PHE A 52 -9.75 3.71 16.34
CA PHE A 52 -9.15 4.97 15.92
C PHE A 52 -10.13 5.95 15.26
N SER A 53 -11.33 5.51 14.86
CA SER A 53 -12.33 6.39 14.22
C SER A 53 -12.63 7.64 15.06
N GLY A 54 -12.91 7.50 16.35
CA GLY A 54 -13.16 8.63 17.24
C GLY A 54 -11.98 9.61 17.33
N VAL A 55 -10.74 9.14 17.31
CA VAL A 55 -9.55 10.01 17.42
C VAL A 55 -9.21 10.68 16.08
N CYS A 56 -9.27 9.91 15.00
CA CYS A 56 -8.88 10.36 13.67
C CYS A 56 -9.95 11.23 13.00
N THR A 57 -11.25 10.93 13.17
CA THR A 57 -12.35 11.74 12.60
C THR A 57 -12.35 13.16 13.17
N LEU A 58 -12.39 13.28 14.50
CA LEU A 58 -12.41 14.57 15.22
C LEU A 58 -11.15 15.41 14.94
N THR A 59 -9.95 14.80 14.97
CA THR A 59 -8.70 15.58 14.94
C THR A 59 -8.10 15.76 13.53
N CYS A 60 -8.39 14.86 12.59
CA CYS A 60 -7.71 14.87 11.27
C CYS A 60 -8.62 15.26 10.11
N TYR A 61 -9.90 14.92 10.17
CA TYR A 61 -10.87 15.20 9.11
C TYR A 61 -11.64 16.51 9.35
N GLU A 62 -12.13 16.74 10.57
CA GLU A 62 -12.83 17.99 10.92
C GLU A 62 -11.86 19.19 11.01
N ASP A 63 -10.77 19.01 11.75
CA ASP A 63 -9.73 20.03 11.95
C ASP A 63 -8.77 20.24 10.76
N ARG A 64 -8.96 19.46 9.67
CA ARG A 64 -8.10 19.43 8.45
C ARG A 64 -6.59 19.29 8.72
N ARG A 65 -6.18 18.89 9.92
CA ARG A 65 -4.76 18.74 10.27
C ARG A 65 -4.13 17.57 9.55
N SER A 66 -4.88 16.50 9.26
CA SER A 66 -4.43 15.36 8.45
C SER A 66 -2.97 14.96 8.73
N ALA A 67 -2.55 14.90 10.01
CA ALA A 67 -1.14 14.72 10.38
C ALA A 67 -0.59 13.33 9.99
N CYS A 68 -1.49 12.38 9.71
CA CYS A 68 -1.17 11.06 9.17
C CYS A 68 -0.99 11.07 7.64
N CYS A 69 -1.62 12.03 6.95
CA CYS A 69 -1.53 12.19 5.51
C CYS A 69 -0.50 13.28 5.24
N ASN A 70 0.78 12.91 5.23
CA ASN A 70 1.81 13.84 4.79
C ASN A 70 1.53 14.23 3.33
N ARG A 71 1.68 15.52 3.02
CA ARG A 71 1.64 16.01 1.64
C ARG A 71 2.80 15.41 0.89
N GLU A 72 2.51 14.81 -0.27
CA GLU A 72 3.50 14.38 -1.29
C GLU A 72 4.67 13.61 -0.67
N GLY A 73 4.50 12.32 -0.36
CA GLY A 73 5.61 11.55 0.23
C GLY A 73 5.27 10.26 0.95
N ILE A 74 4.04 9.74 0.84
CA ILE A 74 3.80 8.35 1.24
C ILE A 74 4.35 7.46 0.14
N ILE A 75 5.31 6.61 0.52
CA ILE A 75 5.83 5.56 -0.35
C ILE A 75 4.66 4.63 -0.73
N THR A 76 4.38 4.55 -2.03
CA THR A 76 3.42 3.61 -2.60
C THR A 76 4.20 2.54 -3.33
N PHE A 77 4.04 1.27 -2.97
CA PHE A 77 4.67 0.20 -3.73
C PHE A 77 3.92 -0.03 -5.04
N PHE A 78 4.62 -0.46 -6.09
CA PHE A 78 3.98 -0.90 -7.32
C PHE A 78 2.91 -1.98 -7.06
N ALA A 79 3.16 -2.89 -6.10
CA ALA A 79 2.18 -3.90 -5.72
C ALA A 79 0.89 -3.31 -5.10
N ASP A 80 0.97 -2.17 -4.39
CA ASP A 80 -0.24 -1.48 -3.92
C ASP A 80 -1.08 -0.98 -5.10
N VAL A 81 -0.43 -0.38 -6.11
CA VAL A 81 -1.07 0.05 -7.36
C VAL A 81 -1.70 -1.15 -8.08
N ALA A 82 -0.92 -2.21 -8.31
CA ALA A 82 -1.36 -3.41 -9.01
C ALA A 82 -2.61 -4.04 -8.37
N ILE A 83 -2.60 -4.19 -7.05
CA ILE A 83 -3.73 -4.76 -6.32
C ILE A 83 -4.94 -3.83 -6.39
N ASN A 84 -4.76 -2.52 -6.19
CA ASN A 84 -5.86 -1.56 -6.24
C ASN A 84 -6.51 -1.54 -7.64
N VAL A 85 -5.74 -1.49 -8.72
CA VAL A 85 -6.28 -1.52 -10.09
C VAL A 85 -6.99 -2.84 -10.39
N LEU A 86 -6.46 -3.98 -9.93
CA LEU A 86 -7.09 -5.29 -10.13
C LEU A 86 -8.50 -5.41 -9.55
N ILE A 87 -8.79 -4.73 -8.44
CA ILE A 87 -10.06 -4.84 -7.71
C ILE A 87 -11.00 -3.64 -7.90
N SER A 88 -10.52 -2.60 -8.57
CA SER A 88 -11.27 -1.37 -8.82
C SER A 88 -12.02 -1.42 -10.15
N GLN A 89 -13.12 -0.69 -10.21
CA GLN A 89 -13.84 -0.42 -11.45
C GLN A 89 -13.08 0.62 -12.28
N PRO A 90 -13.23 0.63 -13.62
CA PRO A 90 -12.55 1.62 -14.48
C PRO A 90 -12.77 3.06 -14.02
N LYS A 91 -14.01 3.42 -13.66
CA LYS A 91 -14.35 4.77 -13.15
C LYS A 91 -13.66 5.13 -11.84
N GLU A 92 -13.34 4.15 -10.98
CA GLU A 92 -12.60 4.39 -9.74
C GLU A 92 -11.13 4.71 -10.06
N ILE A 93 -10.56 4.10 -11.11
CA ILE A 93 -9.21 4.37 -11.58
C ILE A 93 -9.11 5.70 -12.32
N ASP A 94 -10.09 6.04 -13.14
CA ASP A 94 -10.15 7.34 -13.82
C ASP A 94 -10.13 8.50 -12.82
N ARG A 95 -10.84 8.37 -11.69
CA ARG A 95 -10.81 9.35 -10.60
C ARG A 95 -9.43 9.51 -9.96
N LEU A 96 -8.67 8.42 -9.78
CA LEU A 96 -7.30 8.49 -9.27
C LEU A 96 -6.37 9.24 -10.23
N ILE A 97 -6.51 8.96 -11.54
CA ILE A 97 -5.74 9.63 -12.60
C ILE A 97 -6.09 11.11 -12.68
N GLU A 98 -7.38 11.45 -12.64
CA GLU A 98 -7.85 12.84 -12.63
C GLU A 98 -7.28 13.60 -11.43
N ALA A 99 -7.36 13.02 -10.22
CA ALA A 99 -6.81 13.62 -9.01
C ALA A 99 -5.31 13.94 -9.12
N LEU A 100 -4.53 13.06 -9.75
CA LEU A 100 -3.09 13.25 -9.94
C LEU A 100 -2.74 14.34 -10.97
N ASN A 101 -3.60 14.56 -11.96
CA ASN A 101 -3.44 15.60 -12.97
C ASN A 101 -3.82 17.00 -12.47
N LEU A 102 -4.71 17.09 -11.47
CA LEU A 102 -5.11 18.36 -10.87
C LEU A 102 -3.98 18.93 -9.99
N GLN A 103 -3.59 20.19 -10.24
CA GLN A 103 -2.68 20.91 -9.35
C GLN A 103 -3.44 21.45 -8.13
N ASN A 104 -3.00 21.07 -6.93
CA ASN A 104 -3.31 21.74 -5.65
C ASN A 104 -4.79 22.03 -5.35
N LEU A 105 -5.54 21.02 -4.89
CA LEU A 105 -6.90 21.19 -4.33
C LEU A 105 -6.94 21.69 -2.87
N GLY A 106 -5.82 22.18 -2.32
CA GLY A 106 -5.75 22.70 -0.95
C GLY A 106 -5.88 21.64 0.17
N THR A 107 -6.00 20.35 -0.17
CA THR A 107 -5.98 19.23 0.78
C THR A 107 -4.54 18.69 0.95
N LYS A 108 -4.24 18.08 2.11
CA LYS A 108 -2.91 17.51 2.38
C LYS A 108 -2.62 16.24 1.57
N CYS A 109 -3.63 15.55 1.06
CA CYS A 109 -3.48 14.35 0.26
C CYS A 109 -4.26 14.50 -1.04
N VAL A 110 -3.58 14.31 -2.18
CA VAL A 110 -4.17 14.38 -3.53
C VAL A 110 -5.30 13.37 -3.73
N TYR A 111 -5.27 12.25 -3.02
CA TYR A 111 -6.28 11.20 -3.09
C TYR A 111 -7.42 11.35 -2.09
N LEU A 112 -7.52 12.45 -1.36
CA LEU A 112 -8.60 12.68 -0.40
C LEU A 112 -9.70 13.53 -1.06
N GLY A 113 -10.81 12.89 -1.41
CA GLY A 113 -12.02 13.54 -1.92
C GLY A 113 -13.10 13.71 -0.83
N ASN A 114 -14.26 14.23 -1.23
CA ASN A 114 -15.39 14.51 -0.33
C ASN A 114 -15.98 13.25 0.33
N GLU A 115 -15.91 12.11 -0.36
CA GLU A 115 -16.39 10.81 0.15
C GLU A 115 -15.29 10.00 0.85
N GLY A 116 -14.09 10.58 1.03
CA GLY A 116 -12.94 9.93 1.63
C GLY A 116 -11.83 9.62 0.63
N CYS A 117 -11.05 8.59 0.92
CA CYS A 117 -9.90 8.23 0.09
C CYS A 117 -10.38 7.64 -1.24
N LEU A 118 -9.80 8.11 -2.35
CA LEU A 118 -10.08 7.61 -3.69
C LEU A 118 -9.52 6.19 -3.95
N TRP A 119 -8.59 5.72 -3.11
CA TRP A 119 -8.09 4.35 -3.18
C TRP A 119 -9.12 3.38 -2.62
N LYS A 120 -9.43 2.34 -3.39
CA LYS A 120 -10.26 1.22 -2.92
C LYS A 120 -9.54 0.39 -1.87
N VAL A 121 -8.24 0.18 -2.05
CA VAL A 121 -7.34 -0.32 -1.01
C VAL A 121 -6.17 0.65 -0.92
N LYS A 122 -6.08 1.35 0.22
CA LYS A 122 -5.05 2.38 0.47
C LYS A 122 -3.65 1.79 0.32
N PRO A 123 -2.61 2.56 -0.05
CA PRO A 123 -1.24 2.10 0.03
C PRO A 123 -0.91 1.56 1.43
N ILE A 124 -0.18 0.45 1.52
CA ILE A 124 0.08 -0.20 2.82
C ILE A 124 0.79 0.68 3.82
N VAL A 125 1.71 1.52 3.35
CA VAL A 125 2.41 2.48 4.21
C VAL A 125 1.44 3.49 4.80
N CYS A 126 0.44 3.92 4.02
CA CYS A 126 -0.60 4.84 4.47
C CYS A 126 -1.48 4.21 5.56
N GLU A 127 -2.08 3.05 5.28
CA GLU A 127 -3.03 2.43 6.21
C GLU A 127 -2.35 1.89 7.47
N MET A 128 -1.09 1.47 7.38
CA MET A 128 -0.33 0.99 8.53
C MET A 128 0.33 2.13 9.34
N PHE A 129 0.08 3.39 8.99
CA PHE A 129 0.62 4.54 9.71
C PHE A 129 -0.35 5.06 10.78
N LEU A 130 0.19 5.29 11.98
CA LEU A 130 -0.51 5.95 13.08
C LEU A 130 0.37 7.05 13.64
N CYS A 131 -0.13 8.29 13.70
CA CYS A 131 0.62 9.42 14.23
C CYS A 131 0.86 9.29 15.74
N LYS A 132 1.87 9.99 16.26
CA LYS A 132 2.24 9.95 17.69
C LYS A 132 1.05 10.26 18.61
N TYR A 133 0.22 11.24 18.24
CA TYR A 133 -0.96 11.63 19.00
C TYR A 133 -1.98 10.48 19.12
N ALA A 134 -2.38 9.91 17.98
CA ALA A 134 -3.34 8.81 17.95
C ALA A 134 -2.83 7.58 18.72
N ARG A 135 -1.54 7.27 18.55
CA ARG A 135 -0.88 6.20 19.31
C ARG A 135 -0.94 6.43 20.81
N GLY A 136 -0.60 7.63 21.28
CA GLY A 136 -0.67 7.93 22.71
C GLY A 136 -2.10 7.82 23.25
N LYS A 137 -3.06 8.42 22.57
CA LYS A 137 -4.48 8.39 22.99
C LYS A 137 -5.06 6.99 23.11
N VAL A 138 -4.75 6.10 22.16
CA VAL A 138 -5.35 4.75 22.11
C VAL A 138 -4.51 3.71 22.85
N PHE A 139 -3.18 3.74 22.71
CA PHE A 139 -2.32 2.68 23.25
C PHE A 139 -1.88 2.90 24.69
N ASP A 140 -1.70 4.14 25.15
CA ASP A 140 -1.13 4.40 26.49
C ASP A 140 -2.02 3.82 27.60
N ASN A 141 -3.33 3.73 27.36
CA ASN A 141 -4.31 3.21 28.31
C ASN A 141 -4.78 1.78 28.00
N SER A 142 -4.26 1.14 26.94
CA SER A 142 -4.70 -0.22 26.56
C SER A 142 -3.58 -1.06 25.93
N PRO A 143 -2.82 -1.80 26.77
CA PRO A 143 -1.79 -2.73 26.30
C PRO A 143 -2.33 -3.84 25.38
N ALA A 144 -3.59 -4.25 25.54
CA ALA A 144 -4.24 -5.26 24.72
C ALA A 144 -4.36 -4.80 23.26
N ILE A 145 -4.89 -3.58 23.04
CA ILE A 145 -5.03 -2.98 21.71
C ILE A 145 -3.65 -2.80 21.05
N LEU A 146 -2.64 -2.38 21.82
CA LEU A 146 -1.27 -2.29 21.31
C LEU A 146 -0.72 -3.65 20.87
N ASN A 147 -1.04 -4.74 21.58
CA ASN A 147 -0.62 -6.08 21.20
C ASN A 147 -1.30 -6.55 19.91
N GLU A 148 -2.58 -6.25 19.72
CA GLU A 148 -3.29 -6.52 18.47
C GLU A 148 -2.69 -5.76 17.29
N TRP A 149 -2.42 -4.46 17.46
CA TRP A 149 -1.70 -3.68 16.46
C TRP A 149 -0.34 -4.29 16.10
N ARG A 150 0.42 -4.73 17.09
CA ARG A 150 1.72 -5.40 16.87
C ARG A 150 1.55 -6.71 16.09
N LYS A 151 0.46 -7.46 16.29
CA LYS A 151 0.15 -8.66 15.47
C LYS A 151 -0.10 -8.26 14.01
N LEU A 152 -0.88 -7.20 13.76
CA LEU A 152 -1.12 -6.68 12.41
C LEU A 152 0.19 -6.20 11.74
N ARG A 153 1.04 -5.46 12.45
CA ARG A 153 2.38 -5.05 11.97
C ARG A 153 3.30 -6.23 11.64
N ARG A 154 3.19 -7.36 12.36
CA ARG A 154 3.93 -8.59 12.00
C ARG A 154 3.35 -9.26 10.76
N ARG A 155 2.02 -9.23 10.57
CA ARG A 155 1.34 -9.73 9.38
C ARG A 155 1.69 -8.92 8.13
N GLU A 156 1.74 -7.60 8.23
CA GLU A 156 2.19 -6.66 7.19
C GLU A 156 3.53 -7.11 6.57
N LYS A 157 4.53 -7.40 7.41
CA LYS A 157 5.87 -7.84 6.97
C LYS A 157 5.87 -9.13 6.17
N ARG A 158 4.80 -9.94 6.20
CA ARG A 158 4.70 -11.15 5.38
C ARG A 158 4.41 -10.84 3.90
N TYR A 159 3.99 -9.61 3.60
CA TYR A 159 3.65 -9.17 2.26
C TYR A 159 4.68 -8.18 1.69
N THR A 160 5.35 -7.41 2.55
CA THR A 160 6.20 -6.27 2.13
C THR A 160 7.69 -6.45 2.42
N TRP A 161 8.08 -7.41 3.27
CA TRP A 161 9.46 -7.54 3.75
C TRP A 161 10.17 -8.71 3.04
N PRO A 162 11.04 -8.46 2.04
CA PRO A 162 11.59 -9.50 1.17
C PRO A 162 12.77 -10.25 1.83
N ASN A 163 12.69 -10.48 3.15
CA ASN A 163 13.56 -11.41 3.86
C ASN A 163 13.05 -12.86 3.78
N ARG A 164 12.22 -13.12 2.77
CA ARG A 164 11.60 -14.36 2.29
C ARG A 164 10.82 -14.02 1.00
N PRO A 165 10.26 -15.00 0.27
CA PRO A 165 9.27 -14.72 -0.77
C PRO A 165 8.06 -14.01 -0.14
N VAL A 166 7.64 -12.92 -0.77
CA VAL A 166 6.50 -12.10 -0.32
C VAL A 166 5.69 -11.64 -1.53
N LEU A 167 4.40 -11.40 -1.31
CA LEU A 167 3.45 -11.03 -2.37
C LEU A 167 3.92 -9.82 -3.19
N PHE A 168 4.48 -8.79 -2.54
CA PHE A 168 4.88 -7.57 -3.25
C PHE A 168 6.03 -7.84 -4.24
N ASP A 169 7.00 -8.66 -3.83
CA ASP A 169 8.09 -9.12 -4.69
C ASP A 169 7.57 -9.97 -5.85
N GLU A 170 6.63 -10.88 -5.58
CA GLU A 170 6.05 -11.74 -6.61
C GLU A 170 5.24 -10.96 -7.64
N LEU A 171 4.44 -9.98 -7.21
CA LEU A 171 3.64 -9.14 -8.10
C LEU A 171 4.52 -8.24 -8.96
N GLU A 172 5.50 -7.55 -8.36
CA GLU A 172 6.45 -6.74 -9.12
C GLU A 172 7.15 -7.58 -10.21
N ARG A 173 7.71 -8.74 -9.83
CA ARG A 173 8.36 -9.65 -10.80
C ARG A 173 7.41 -10.06 -11.92
N TYR A 174 6.18 -10.43 -11.57
CA TYR A 174 5.20 -10.89 -12.54
C TYR A 174 4.86 -9.85 -13.61
N PHE A 175 4.76 -8.57 -13.21
CA PHE A 175 4.51 -7.46 -14.12
C PHE A 175 5.78 -7.06 -14.91
N MET A 176 6.96 -7.06 -14.26
CA MET A 176 8.24 -6.82 -14.93
C MET A 176 8.50 -7.81 -16.06
N GLU A 177 8.26 -9.11 -15.84
CA GLU A 177 8.41 -10.17 -16.85
C GLU A 177 7.50 -9.97 -18.08
N ARG A 178 6.52 -9.07 -17.99
CA ARG A 178 5.57 -8.72 -19.06
C ARG A 178 5.82 -7.32 -19.63
N GLY A 179 6.95 -6.70 -19.30
CA GLY A 179 7.35 -5.38 -19.83
C GLY A 179 6.76 -4.19 -19.07
N CYS A 180 6.04 -4.42 -17.97
CA CYS A 180 5.45 -3.35 -17.16
C CYS A 180 6.48 -2.88 -16.13
N GLY A 181 7.34 -1.93 -16.47
CA GLY A 181 8.32 -1.35 -15.54
C GLY A 181 7.77 -0.13 -14.79
N SER A 182 8.23 0.12 -13.57
CA SER A 182 7.92 1.33 -12.81
C SER A 182 8.99 1.63 -11.76
N SER A 183 9.22 2.92 -11.48
CA SER A 183 10.09 3.38 -10.37
C SER A 183 9.61 2.87 -9.00
N LEU A 184 8.30 2.63 -8.84
CA LEU A 184 7.68 2.14 -7.61
C LEU A 184 7.93 0.65 -7.31
N MET A 185 8.67 -0.07 -8.17
CA MET A 185 9.02 -1.48 -7.98
C MET A 185 10.15 -1.64 -6.96
N TYR A 186 9.92 -1.19 -5.73
CA TYR A 186 10.95 -1.09 -4.71
C TYR A 186 11.53 -2.45 -4.31
N CYS A 187 10.80 -3.57 -4.42
CA CYS A 187 11.38 -4.88 -4.13
C CYS A 187 12.48 -5.27 -5.14
N HIS A 188 12.53 -4.62 -6.30
CA HIS A 188 13.51 -4.84 -7.37
C HIS A 188 14.46 -3.66 -7.59
N ASN A 189 14.07 -2.44 -7.19
CA ASN A 189 14.85 -1.23 -7.43
C ASN A 189 15.50 -0.65 -6.16
N SER A 190 14.94 -0.89 -4.97
CA SER A 190 15.46 -0.29 -3.73
C SER A 190 16.71 -1.01 -3.24
N PRO A 191 17.87 -0.33 -3.12
CA PRO A 191 19.10 -0.94 -2.62
C PRO A 191 18.94 -1.56 -1.22
N GLY A 192 18.10 -0.95 -0.37
CA GLY A 192 17.80 -1.47 0.97
C GLY A 192 17.11 -2.83 0.92
N LEU A 193 16.03 -2.94 0.14
CA LEU A 193 15.27 -4.18 0.01
C LEU A 193 16.04 -5.28 -0.73
N LEU A 194 16.86 -4.89 -1.72
CA LEU A 194 17.76 -5.81 -2.41
C LEU A 194 18.81 -6.42 -1.48
N ARG A 195 19.43 -5.61 -0.61
CA ARG A 195 20.38 -6.11 0.42
C ARG A 195 19.71 -7.12 1.35
N MET A 196 18.49 -6.85 1.77
CA MET A 196 17.73 -7.76 2.64
C MET A 196 17.43 -9.10 1.97
N LYS A 197 17.03 -9.05 0.69
CA LYS A 197 16.79 -10.24 -0.14
C LYS A 197 18.07 -11.07 -0.31
N ALA A 198 19.20 -10.42 -0.56
CA ALA A 198 20.50 -11.08 -0.66
C ALA A 198 20.90 -11.77 0.65
N GLN A 199 20.78 -11.09 1.79
CA GLN A 199 21.07 -11.68 3.11
C GLN A 199 20.19 -12.90 3.41
N TRP A 200 18.91 -12.85 3.06
CA TRP A 200 18.03 -14.01 3.22
C TRP A 200 18.46 -15.17 2.33
N LYS A 201 18.78 -14.93 1.05
CA LYS A 201 19.27 -15.97 0.13
C LYS A 201 20.49 -16.67 0.73
N THR A 202 21.51 -15.92 1.17
CA THR A 202 22.71 -16.49 1.81
C THR A 202 22.39 -17.32 3.06
N LYS A 203 21.49 -16.86 3.93
CA LYS A 203 21.07 -17.62 5.11
C LYS A 203 20.31 -18.89 4.75
N SER A 204 19.45 -18.82 3.74
CA SER A 204 18.62 -19.94 3.29
C SER A 204 19.42 -21.03 2.58
N THR A 205 20.51 -20.67 1.88
CA THR A 205 21.42 -21.61 1.22
C THR A 205 22.49 -22.15 2.17
N GLY A 206 22.91 -21.36 3.17
CA GLY A 206 23.85 -21.78 4.21
C GLY A 206 23.31 -22.78 5.24
N PHE A 207 21.98 -22.96 5.32
CA PHE A 207 21.34 -23.94 6.21
C PHE A 207 21.20 -25.35 5.60
N LYS A 208 21.85 -25.61 4.44
CA LYS A 208 21.91 -26.92 3.76
C LYS A 208 23.22 -27.69 3.97
N ALA A 209 24.06 -27.30 4.92
CA ALA A 209 25.19 -28.10 5.37
C ALA A 209 24.95 -28.54 6.82
N TYR A 210 25.24 -29.83 7.06
CA TYR A 210 25.03 -30.65 8.27
C TYR A 210 23.74 -31.46 8.29
#